data_AF-A0A3D2L2I8-F1
#
_entry.id   AF-A0A3D2L2I8-F1
#
_cell.length_a   1.000
_cell.length_b   1.000
_cell.length_c   1.000
_cell.angle_alpha   90.00
_cell.angle_beta   90.00
_cell.angle_gamma   90.00
#
_symmetry.space_group_name_H-M   'P 1'
#
loop_
_entity.id
_entity.type
_entity.pdbx_description
1 polymer ?
#
loop_
_entity_poly.entity_id
_entity_poly.type
_entity_poly.pdbx_seq_one_letter_code
_entity_poly.pdbx_strand_id
1 'polypeptide(L)'
;GGGLDAEADRILAKLPSGAKCIRLDEFGRAQRSREFSENLAKWRDQGVPDLVFLIGGAEGYGDAVKSAVPDTLAFGPQTWPHRFVRVMVTEQVYRAVSILAGTPYHKD
;
A
#
# COMPACT_ATOMS: atom_id res chain seq x y z
N GLY A 1 14.58 19.76 -9.03
CA GLY A 1 15.27 18.64 -8.39
C GLY A 1 15.28 18.89 -6.89
N GLY A 2 14.99 17.88 -6.07
CA GLY A 2 14.78 18.11 -4.63
C GLY A 2 15.13 16.94 -3.71
N GLY A 3 15.80 15.89 -4.21
CA GLY A 3 16.19 14.73 -3.40
C GLY A 3 15.02 14.01 -2.73
N LEU A 4 15.35 13.00 -1.93
CA LEU A 4 14.38 12.20 -1.18
C LEU A 4 13.67 13.02 -0.07
N ASP A 5 14.35 14.02 0.49
CA ASP A 5 13.81 14.80 1.61
C ASP A 5 12.69 15.75 1.17
N ALA A 6 12.90 16.54 0.11
CA ALA A 6 11.83 17.42 -0.39
C ALA A 6 10.69 16.63 -1.05
N GLU A 7 10.93 15.39 -1.50
CA GLU A 7 9.87 14.47 -1.90
C GLU A 7 9.09 13.96 -0.69
N ALA A 8 9.78 13.58 0.39
CA ALA A 8 9.16 13.13 1.62
C ALA A 8 8.18 14.17 2.18
N ASP A 9 8.60 15.43 2.29
CA ASP A 9 7.73 16.51 2.79
C ASP A 9 6.46 16.66 1.93
N ARG A 10 6.59 16.58 0.61
CA ARG A 10 5.47 16.67 -0.33
C ARG A 10 4.52 15.48 -0.24
N ILE A 11 5.02 14.29 0.08
CA ILE A 11 4.21 13.10 0.32
C ILE A 11 3.45 13.25 1.63
N LEU A 12 4.18 13.55 2.73
CA LEU A 12 3.61 13.65 4.07
C LEU A 12 2.53 14.72 4.18
N ALA A 13 2.73 15.87 3.52
CA ALA A 13 1.75 16.95 3.47
C ALA A 13 0.43 16.59 2.77
N LYS A 14 0.37 15.47 2.02
CA LYS A 14 -0.82 15.01 1.31
C LYS A 14 -1.54 13.85 1.99
N LEU A 15 -0.98 13.32 3.09
CA LEU A 15 -1.61 12.20 3.79
C LEU A 15 -2.88 12.69 4.52
N PRO A 16 -4.05 12.08 4.27
CA PRO A 16 -5.26 12.44 4.99
C PRO A 16 -5.12 12.12 6.49
N SER A 17 -5.74 12.94 7.33
CA SER A 17 -5.77 12.69 8.77
C SER A 17 -6.56 11.42 9.07
N GLY A 18 -6.01 10.56 9.93
CA GLY A 18 -6.65 9.30 10.33
C GLY A 18 -6.56 8.17 9.29
N ALA A 19 -5.91 8.39 8.14
CA ALA A 19 -5.73 7.36 7.13
C ALA A 19 -4.81 6.22 7.61
N LYS A 20 -5.09 4.99 7.16
CA LYS A 20 -4.13 3.90 7.18
C LYS A 20 -3.21 4.06 5.96
N CYS A 21 -1.94 4.37 6.20
CA CYS A 21 -0.94 4.52 5.15
C CYS A 21 -0.07 3.26 5.07
N ILE A 22 0.23 2.78 3.87
CA ILE A 22 1.06 1.60 3.61
C ILE A 22 2.05 1.94 2.50
N ARG A 23 3.34 1.69 2.74
CA ARG A 23 4.37 1.82 1.70
C ARG A 23 4.48 0.53 0.91
N LEU A 24 4.44 0.63 -0.42
CA LEU A 24 4.81 -0.49 -1.28
C LEU A 24 6.33 -0.54 -1.40
N ASP A 25 6.92 -1.65 -0.98
CA ASP A 25 8.35 -1.80 -0.73
C ASP A 25 8.73 -3.29 -0.89
N GLU A 26 9.72 -3.63 -1.72
CA GLU A 26 10.12 -5.03 -1.95
C GLU A 26 10.68 -5.73 -0.71
N PHE A 27 11.15 -4.97 0.30
CA PHE A 27 11.59 -5.50 1.59
C PHE A 27 10.44 -5.59 2.61
N GLY A 28 9.24 -5.19 2.21
CA GLY A 28 8.04 -5.24 3.03
C GLY A 28 7.49 -6.65 3.24
N ARG A 29 6.42 -6.73 4.02
CA ARG A 29 5.74 -8.00 4.25
C ARG A 29 4.97 -8.44 3.01
N ALA A 30 5.25 -9.64 2.51
CA ALA A 30 4.41 -10.28 1.51
C ALA A 30 3.19 -10.93 2.17
N GLN A 31 2.01 -10.77 1.57
CA GLN A 31 0.75 -11.29 2.08
C GLN A 31 0.03 -12.10 1.01
N ARG A 32 -0.71 -13.14 1.43
CA ARG A 32 -1.67 -13.80 0.53
C ARG A 32 -2.89 -12.89 0.32
N SER A 33 -3.58 -13.04 -0.82
CA SER A 33 -4.77 -12.24 -1.13
C SER A 33 -5.85 -12.30 -0.05
N ARG A 34 -6.09 -13.48 0.54
CA ARG A 34 -7.03 -13.67 1.65
C ARG A 34 -6.63 -12.90 2.90
N GLU A 35 -5.34 -12.91 3.21
CA GLU A 35 -4.81 -12.18 4.37
C GLU A 35 -4.92 -10.66 4.17
N PHE A 36 -4.62 -10.18 2.96
CA PHE A 36 -4.81 -8.77 2.61
C PHE A 36 -6.30 -8.37 2.71
N SER A 37 -7.20 -9.24 2.25
CA SER A 37 -8.66 -9.07 2.38
C SER A 37 -9.12 -8.98 3.84
N GLU A 38 -8.60 -9.84 4.72
CA GLU A 38 -8.88 -9.81 6.17
C GLU A 38 -8.39 -8.51 6.82
N ASN A 39 -7.21 -8.03 6.47
CA ASN A 39 -6.70 -6.76 6.97
C ASN A 39 -7.55 -5.58 6.50
N LEU A 40 -7.98 -5.58 5.24
CA LEU A 40 -8.88 -4.58 4.70
C LEU A 40 -10.21 -4.53 5.46
N ALA A 41 -10.81 -5.69 5.76
CA ALA A 41 -12.02 -5.77 6.59
C ALA A 41 -11.77 -5.23 8.00
N LYS A 42 -10.66 -5.60 8.62
CA LYS A 42 -10.30 -5.12 9.96
C LYS A 42 -10.19 -3.60 10.01
N TRP A 43 -9.52 -2.96 9.06
CA TRP A 43 -9.41 -1.49 9.03
C TRP A 43 -10.77 -0.83 8.81
N ARG A 44 -11.60 -1.37 7.92
CA ARG A 44 -12.98 -0.91 7.72
C ARG A 44 -13.78 -0.98 9.03
N ASP A 45 -13.73 -2.11 9.72
CA ASP A 45 -14.51 -2.35 10.95
C ASP A 45 -14.00 -1.50 12.13
N GLN A 46 -12.73 -1.08 12.08
CA GLN A 46 -12.14 -0.10 13.00
C GLN A 46 -12.53 1.35 12.69
N GLY A 47 -13.29 1.59 11.61
CA GLY A 47 -13.69 2.93 11.20
C GLY A 47 -12.56 3.75 10.59
N VAL A 48 -11.53 3.11 10.02
CA VAL A 48 -10.47 3.82 9.28
C VAL A 48 -11.10 4.49 8.05
N PRO A 49 -11.00 5.83 7.91
CA PRO A 49 -11.69 6.57 6.85
C PRO A 49 -11.07 6.35 5.47
N ASP A 50 -9.73 6.24 5.41
CA ASP A 50 -8.98 6.16 4.16
C ASP A 50 -7.87 5.10 4.24
N LEU A 51 -7.66 4.38 3.14
CA LEU A 51 -6.51 3.50 2.93
C LEU A 51 -5.63 4.06 1.82
N VAL A 52 -4.39 4.42 2.15
CA VAL A 52 -3.46 5.11 1.26
C VAL A 52 -2.25 4.23 0.98
N PHE A 53 -2.02 3.93 -0.30
CA PHE A 53 -0.81 3.24 -0.76
C PHE A 53 0.20 4.24 -1.29
N LEU A 54 1.39 4.24 -0.70
CA LEU A 54 2.52 5.01 -1.20
C LEU A 54 3.27 4.13 -2.22
N ILE A 55 3.66 4.73 -3.35
CA ILE A 55 4.46 4.09 -4.38
C ILE A 55 5.71 4.93 -4.59
N GLY A 56 6.86 4.37 -4.24
CA GLY A 56 8.16 5.03 -4.34
C GLY A 56 8.60 5.25 -5.79
N GLY A 57 9.45 6.26 -5.99
CA GLY A 57 10.18 6.47 -7.23
C GLY A 57 11.37 5.51 -7.37
N ALA A 58 12.27 5.78 -8.31
CA ALA A 58 13.46 4.94 -8.54
C ALA A 58 14.38 4.83 -7.31
N GLU A 59 14.41 5.88 -6.49
CA GLU A 59 15.24 5.98 -5.27
C GLU A 59 14.52 5.50 -4.00
N GLY A 60 13.27 5.01 -4.11
CA GLY A 60 12.45 4.58 -2.97
C GLY A 60 11.88 5.74 -2.15
N TYR A 61 11.92 5.62 -0.81
CA TYR A 61 11.38 6.62 0.12
C TYR A 61 12.48 7.26 0.97
N GLY A 62 12.35 8.56 1.24
CA GLY A 62 13.15 9.23 2.27
C GLY A 62 12.83 8.73 3.68
N ASP A 63 13.77 8.89 4.61
CA ASP A 63 13.66 8.32 5.96
C ASP A 63 12.50 8.92 6.76
N ALA A 64 12.14 10.18 6.52
CA ALA A 64 10.97 10.80 7.12
C ALA A 64 9.67 10.06 6.75
N VAL A 65 9.51 9.61 5.50
CA VAL A 65 8.35 8.80 5.07
C VAL A 65 8.41 7.39 5.67
N LYS A 66 9.59 6.77 5.72
CA LYS A 66 9.75 5.44 6.34
C LYS A 66 9.37 5.45 7.82
N SER A 67 9.73 6.52 8.54
CA SER A 67 9.43 6.70 9.96
C SER A 67 7.94 6.99 10.19
N ALA A 68 7.35 7.89 9.38
CA ALA A 68 5.94 8.26 9.53
C ALA A 68 4.96 7.17 9.07
N VAL A 69 5.36 6.33 8.11
CA VAL A 69 4.55 5.25 7.55
C VAL A 69 5.31 3.92 7.69
N PRO A 70 5.33 3.30 8.88
CA PRO A 70 6.12 2.10 9.12
C PRO A 70 5.55 0.84 8.45
N ASP A 71 4.24 0.80 8.19
CA ASP A 71 3.59 -0.33 7.54
C ASP A 71 4.02 -0.48 6.08
N THR A 72 4.30 -1.71 5.68
CA THR A 72 4.75 -2.06 4.33
C THR A 72 3.98 -3.24 3.75
N LEU A 73 3.91 -3.27 2.41
CA LEU A 73 3.39 -4.39 1.64
C LEU A 73 4.32 -4.64 0.44
N ALA A 74 4.74 -5.90 0.28
CA ALA A 74 5.55 -6.33 -0.85
C ALA A 74 4.74 -7.19 -1.82
N PHE A 75 4.97 -6.99 -3.13
CA PHE A 75 4.49 -7.91 -4.18
C PHE A 75 5.51 -9.01 -4.51
N GLY A 76 6.39 -9.32 -3.55
CA GLY A 76 7.49 -10.26 -3.68
C GLY A 76 8.86 -9.56 -3.64
N PRO A 77 9.95 -10.34 -3.63
CA PRO A 77 11.30 -9.83 -3.46
C PRO A 77 11.91 -9.23 -4.74
N GLN A 78 11.16 -9.26 -5.85
CA GLN A 78 11.63 -8.74 -7.13
C GLN A 78 11.34 -7.24 -7.23
N THR A 79 12.26 -6.50 -7.86
CA THR A 79 12.06 -5.10 -8.18
C THR A 79 11.09 -4.97 -9.36
N TRP A 80 9.94 -4.36 -9.10
CA TRP A 80 8.93 -4.08 -10.13
C TRP A 80 8.96 -2.60 -10.53
N PRO A 81 8.76 -2.25 -11.81
CA PRO A 81 8.59 -0.87 -12.22
C PRO A 81 7.39 -0.24 -11.48
N HIS A 82 7.55 0.97 -10.91
CA HIS A 82 6.52 1.64 -10.12
C HIS A 82 5.15 1.75 -10.83
N ARG A 83 5.14 1.89 -12.17
CA ARG A 83 3.90 1.89 -12.96
C ARG A 83 3.16 0.56 -12.92
N PHE A 84 3.90 -0.55 -12.87
CA PHE A 84 3.34 -1.89 -12.76
C PHE A 84 2.81 -2.14 -11.35
N VAL A 85 3.56 -1.73 -10.33
CA VAL A 85 3.13 -1.76 -8.92
C VAL A 85 1.78 -1.05 -8.72
N ARG A 86 1.55 0.08 -9.40
CA ARG A 86 0.26 0.79 -9.38
C ARG A 86 -0.90 -0.06 -9.90
N VAL A 87 -0.68 -0.83 -10.96
CA VAL A 87 -1.69 -1.76 -11.50
C VAL A 87 -1.90 -2.93 -10.54
N MET A 88 -0.83 -3.50 -10.02
CA MET A 88 -0.87 -4.64 -9.08
C MET A 88 -1.66 -4.30 -7.81
N VAL A 89 -1.41 -3.15 -7.18
CA VAL A 89 -2.16 -2.75 -5.98
C VAL A 89 -3.63 -2.47 -6.28
N THR A 90 -3.94 -1.89 -7.44
CA THR A 90 -5.33 -1.67 -7.84
C THR A 90 -6.07 -3.00 -8.02
N GLU A 91 -5.44 -3.97 -8.69
CA GLU A 91 -6.01 -5.31 -8.85
C GLU A 91 -6.16 -6.04 -7.51
N GLN A 92 -5.18 -5.95 -6.61
CA GLN A 92 -5.26 -6.60 -5.30
C GLN A 92 -6.32 -5.97 -4.41
N VAL A 93 -6.54 -4.65 -4.48
CA VAL A 93 -7.66 -4.00 -3.80
C VAL A 93 -8.99 -4.51 -4.34
N TYR A 94 -9.15 -4.57 -5.67
CA TYR A 94 -10.33 -5.15 -6.30
C TYR A 94 -10.57 -6.59 -5.84
N ARG A 95 -9.54 -7.44 -5.91
CA ARG A 95 -9.59 -8.84 -5.45
C ARG A 95 -9.97 -8.95 -3.98
N ALA A 96 -9.35 -8.16 -3.11
CA ALA A 96 -9.64 -8.16 -1.68
C ALA A 96 -11.10 -7.82 -1.40
N VAL A 97 -11.64 -6.80 -2.08
CA VAL A 97 -13.06 -6.42 -1.97
C VAL A 97 -13.97 -7.50 -2.55
N SER A 98 -13.62 -8.10 -3.69
CA SER A 98 -14.36 -9.21 -4.28
C SER A 98 -14.45 -10.44 -3.38
N ILE A 99 -13.39 -10.74 -2.63
CA ILE A 99 -13.35 -11.78 -1.59
C ILE A 99 -14.31 -11.42 -0.44
N LEU A 100 -14.23 -10.19 0.08
CA LEU A 100 -15.11 -9.72 1.17
C LEU A 100 -16.59 -9.73 0.77
N ALA A 101 -16.88 -9.46 -0.50
CA ALA A 101 -18.24 -9.49 -1.05
C ALA A 101 -18.74 -10.91 -1.36
N GLY A 102 -17.91 -11.95 -1.20
CA GLY A 102 -18.30 -13.34 -1.50
C GLY A 102 -18.54 -13.61 -2.99
N THR A 103 -17.95 -12.81 -3.89
CA THR A 103 -18.17 -12.96 -5.34
C THR A 103 -17.34 -14.11 -5.94
N PRO A 104 -17.78 -14.75 -7.05
CA PRO A 104 -17.06 -15.86 -7.68
C PRO A 104 -15.71 -15.50 -8.34
N TYR A 105 -15.30 -14.24 -8.28
CA TYR A 105 -14.08 -13.75 -8.94
C TYR A 105 -12.81 -14.43 -8.40
N HIS A 106 -12.79 -14.78 -7.12
CA HIS A 106 -11.71 -15.55 -6.54
C HIS A 106 -12.06 -17.05 -6.57
N LYS A 107 -11.36 -17.80 -7.42
CA LYS A 107 -11.14 -19.23 -7.20
C LYS A 107 -9.88 -19.36 -6.35
N ASP A 108 -9.95 -20.19 -5.32
CA ASP A 108 -8.80 -20.54 -4.47
C ASP A 108 -7.73 -21.31 -5.24
#